data_AF-A0AAV0I6X0-F1
#
_entry.id   AF-A0AAV0I6X0-F1
#
_cell.length_a   1.000
_cell.length_b   1.000
_cell.length_c   1.000
_cell.angle_alpha   90.00
_cell.angle_beta   90.00
_cell.angle_gamma   90.00
#
_symmetry.space_group_name_H-M   'P 1'
#
loop_
_entity.id
_entity.type
_entity.pdbx_description
1 polymer ?
#
loop_
_entity_poly.entity_id
_entity_poly.type
_entity_poly.pdbx_seq_one_letter_code
_entity_poly.pdbx_strand_id
1 'polypeptide(L)'
;MDTHQLISNMMLRNFYSVMVITTTCVSVVVFPVISNAAGAPKKKSAPAILVFGDSIVDPGNNNHVATIVKCDFPPYGRDFVGAKPTGRFCNGKVPSDFAANILGLKELVPAYLDPTLTLQDLATGVSFASGGSGYDPLTARGKSVLSLSDQVELFKEYLNKIRQGMGEEAAATIISQSAYLICVGSDDIANTYFSTPTRRLHYDINAYTDLMARYASTFYEELYRIGARRIGVLSLPPIGCLPSQRTSGGGPNRSCSNSSNQAAQLFNSKLSAVLDSLSKTHPDALFVYLDVYNRLTSIIHNPIRYGKQFHQVLIPKYQRG
;
A
#
# COMPACT_ATOMS: atom_id res chain seq x y z
N MET A 1 -5.74 -5.28 34.66
CA MET A 1 -5.82 -5.03 33.21
C MET A 1 -5.08 -6.18 32.55
N ASP A 2 -5.79 -7.02 31.79
CA ASP A 2 -5.23 -8.27 31.27
C ASP A 2 -4.12 -7.99 30.25
N THR A 3 -3.03 -8.74 30.32
CA THR A 3 -1.89 -8.74 29.38
C THR A 3 -2.34 -8.81 27.92
N HIS A 4 -3.41 -9.55 27.62
CA HIS A 4 -4.01 -9.58 26.29
C HIS A 4 -4.59 -8.23 25.85
N GLN A 5 -5.22 -7.50 26.78
CA GLN A 5 -5.81 -6.19 26.53
C GLN A 5 -4.75 -5.09 26.44
N LEU A 6 -3.63 -5.25 27.15
CA LEU A 6 -2.45 -4.40 27.05
C LEU A 6 -1.76 -4.56 25.69
N ILE A 7 -1.54 -5.80 25.24
CA ILE A 7 -0.96 -6.09 23.92
C ILE A 7 -1.90 -5.63 22.80
N SER A 8 -3.20 -5.85 22.94
CA SER A 8 -4.20 -5.35 21.99
C SER A 8 -4.19 -3.82 21.93
N ASN A 9 -4.19 -3.12 23.07
CA ASN A 9 -4.13 -1.66 23.13
C ASN A 9 -2.81 -1.08 22.62
N MET A 10 -1.69 -1.78 22.83
CA MET A 10 -0.38 -1.40 22.29
C MET A 10 -0.32 -1.62 20.78
N MET A 11 -0.82 -2.76 20.29
CA MET A 11 -0.96 -3.01 18.86
C MET A 11 -1.86 -1.94 18.22
N LEU A 12 -3.07 -1.72 18.74
CA LEU A 12 -3.99 -0.66 18.28
C LEU A 12 -3.33 0.73 18.30
N ARG A 13 -2.67 1.15 19.39
CA ARG A 13 -1.94 2.44 19.41
C ARG A 13 -0.79 2.51 18.39
N ASN A 14 -0.06 1.41 18.21
CA ASN A 14 1.05 1.33 17.26
C ASN A 14 0.54 1.36 15.81
N PHE A 15 -0.55 0.65 15.51
CA PHE A 15 -1.25 0.68 14.22
C PHE A 15 -1.80 2.08 13.92
N TYR A 16 -2.57 2.68 14.82
CA TYR A 16 -3.11 4.04 14.65
C TYR A 16 -2.01 5.07 14.44
N SER A 17 -0.89 4.96 15.17
CA SER A 17 0.22 5.91 15.05
C SER A 17 0.93 5.75 13.70
N VAL A 18 1.36 4.53 13.32
CA VAL A 18 2.03 4.27 12.03
C VAL A 18 1.23 4.85 10.86
N MET A 19 -0.08 4.70 10.95
CA MET A 19 -1.02 4.86 9.85
C MET A 19 -1.50 6.31 9.64
N VAL A 20 -1.72 7.07 10.72
CA VAL A 20 -2.06 8.51 10.61
C VAL A 20 -0.93 9.25 9.90
N ILE A 21 0.34 8.88 10.15
CA ILE A 21 1.49 9.54 9.53
C ILE A 21 1.79 9.01 8.12
N THR A 22 1.72 7.70 7.86
CA THR A 22 1.93 7.19 6.49
C THR A 22 0.91 7.77 5.52
N THR A 23 -0.38 7.82 5.88
CA THR A 23 -1.37 8.23 4.89
C THR A 23 -1.43 9.74 4.68
N THR A 24 -1.17 10.58 5.69
CA THR A 24 -0.91 12.01 5.45
C THR A 24 0.34 12.26 4.63
N CYS A 25 1.27 11.29 4.53
CA CYS A 25 2.49 11.39 3.75
C CYS A 25 2.35 10.84 2.32
N VAL A 26 1.64 9.71 2.09
CA VAL A 26 1.48 9.17 0.73
C VAL A 26 0.48 9.97 -0.12
N SER A 27 -0.56 10.59 0.48
CA SER A 27 -1.44 11.55 -0.24
C SER A 27 -0.66 12.75 -0.83
N VAL A 28 0.51 13.07 -0.27
CA VAL A 28 1.45 14.13 -0.69
C VAL A 28 2.49 13.60 -1.66
N VAL A 29 2.74 12.30 -1.68
CA VAL A 29 3.72 11.70 -2.61
C VAL A 29 3.10 11.55 -3.99
N VAL A 30 1.82 11.19 -4.08
CA VAL A 30 1.16 11.01 -5.40
C VAL A 30 0.87 12.35 -6.09
N PHE A 31 0.58 13.42 -5.33
CA PHE A 31 0.22 14.71 -5.94
C PHE A 31 1.35 15.36 -6.77
N PRO A 32 2.58 15.61 -6.26
CA PRO A 32 3.62 16.30 -7.01
C PRO A 32 4.43 15.39 -7.93
N VAL A 33 4.22 14.06 -7.92
CA VAL A 33 4.74 13.19 -8.99
C VAL A 33 3.95 13.38 -10.30
N ILE A 34 2.69 13.87 -10.22
CA ILE A 34 1.75 13.82 -11.35
C ILE A 34 1.00 15.17 -11.55
N SER A 35 1.38 16.24 -10.85
CA SER A 35 0.73 17.56 -10.90
C SER A 35 0.89 18.36 -12.21
N ASN A 36 1.43 17.78 -13.28
CA ASN A 36 1.49 18.43 -14.60
C ASN A 36 0.36 18.00 -15.56
N ALA A 37 -0.82 17.67 -15.05
CA ALA A 37 -1.97 17.34 -15.89
C ALA A 37 -3.30 17.83 -15.29
N ALA A 38 -3.50 19.15 -15.27
CA ALA A 38 -4.82 19.75 -15.11
C ALA A 38 -5.30 20.26 -16.48
N GLY A 39 -6.48 19.80 -16.94
CA GLY A 39 -7.25 20.55 -17.95
C GLY A 39 -7.83 19.80 -19.15
N ALA A 40 -7.59 18.50 -19.34
CA ALA A 40 -8.23 17.72 -20.41
C ALA A 40 -9.00 16.52 -19.83
N PRO A 41 -10.09 16.03 -20.48
CA PRO A 41 -10.64 14.72 -20.15
C PRO A 41 -9.49 13.70 -20.23
N LYS A 42 -9.13 13.10 -19.09
CA LYS A 42 -8.00 12.18 -19.02
C LYS A 42 -8.31 10.98 -19.90
N LYS A 43 -7.62 10.88 -21.05
CA LYS A 43 -7.72 9.72 -21.95
C LYS A 43 -7.37 8.47 -21.14
N LYS A 44 -8.25 7.48 -21.14
CA LYS A 44 -8.00 6.19 -20.48
C LYS A 44 -6.69 5.60 -21.00
N SER A 45 -5.72 5.40 -20.11
CA SER A 45 -4.37 4.92 -20.46
C SER A 45 -4.17 3.43 -20.14
N ALA A 46 -5.12 2.81 -19.44
CA ALA A 46 -5.17 1.38 -19.15
C ALA A 46 -6.65 0.92 -19.07
N PRO A 47 -6.96 -0.39 -19.21
CA PRO A 47 -8.32 -0.91 -18.99
C PRO A 47 -8.74 -0.88 -17.52
N ALA A 48 -7.85 -1.32 -16.62
CA ALA A 48 -8.08 -1.34 -15.18
C ALA A 48 -6.81 -1.02 -14.38
N ILE A 49 -6.99 -0.83 -13.08
CA ILE A 49 -5.92 -0.79 -12.08
C ILE A 49 -6.16 -1.89 -11.04
N LEU A 50 -5.19 -2.78 -10.86
CA LEU A 50 -5.27 -3.91 -9.93
C LEU A 50 -4.25 -3.72 -8.81
N VAL A 51 -4.73 -3.66 -7.58
CA VAL A 51 -3.91 -3.17 -6.45
C VAL A 51 -3.68 -4.29 -5.44
N PHE A 52 -2.43 -4.44 -5.01
CA PHE A 52 -2.02 -5.42 -4.01
C PHE A 52 -1.21 -4.74 -2.91
N GLY A 53 -1.28 -5.28 -1.71
CA GLY A 53 -0.37 -4.91 -0.63
C GLY A 53 -1.02 -4.74 0.73
N ASP A 54 -0.59 -3.71 1.44
CA ASP A 54 -0.93 -3.50 2.85
C ASP A 54 -1.93 -2.34 3.08
N SER A 55 -2.01 -1.88 4.33
CA SER A 55 -2.87 -0.80 4.80
C SER A 55 -2.80 0.48 3.95
N ILE A 56 -1.65 0.79 3.36
CA ILE A 56 -1.44 2.03 2.60
C ILE A 56 -2.40 2.10 1.41
N VAL A 57 -2.77 0.95 0.83
CA VAL A 57 -3.61 0.85 -0.38
C VAL A 57 -4.87 0.00 -0.17
N ASP A 58 -5.23 -0.30 1.08
CA ASP A 58 -6.46 -1.02 1.45
C ASP A 58 -7.66 -0.04 1.52
N PRO A 59 -8.67 -0.18 0.64
CA PRO A 59 -9.86 0.64 0.67
C PRO A 59 -10.95 0.15 1.64
N GLY A 60 -10.78 -1.04 2.24
CA GLY A 60 -11.74 -1.64 3.18
C GLY A 60 -11.86 -3.17 3.13
N ASN A 61 -10.95 -3.91 2.49
CA ASN A 61 -11.00 -5.39 2.47
C ASN A 61 -10.97 -5.96 3.89
N ASN A 62 -10.19 -5.36 4.79
CA ASN A 62 -10.12 -5.80 6.19
C ASN A 62 -11.47 -5.77 6.92
N ASN A 63 -12.45 -4.98 6.46
CA ASN A 63 -13.78 -4.98 7.08
C ASN A 63 -14.49 -6.34 6.93
N HIS A 64 -14.16 -7.05 5.85
CA HIS A 64 -14.74 -8.33 5.46
C HIS A 64 -13.91 -9.55 5.94
N VAL A 65 -12.88 -9.30 6.75
CA VAL A 65 -12.01 -10.34 7.33
C VAL A 65 -12.16 -10.32 8.86
N ALA A 66 -12.04 -11.49 9.49
CA ALA A 66 -12.05 -11.65 10.94
C ALA A 66 -10.72 -11.21 11.57
N THR A 67 -10.49 -9.91 11.61
CA THR A 67 -9.28 -9.27 12.16
C THR A 67 -9.62 -8.07 13.05
N ILE A 68 -8.71 -7.72 13.95
CA ILE A 68 -8.75 -6.46 14.72
C ILE A 68 -8.14 -5.28 13.93
N VAL A 69 -7.47 -5.55 12.82
CA VAL A 69 -6.79 -4.54 12.00
C VAL A 69 -7.83 -3.89 11.08
N LYS A 70 -8.65 -2.99 11.63
CA LYS A 70 -9.72 -2.29 10.89
C LYS A 70 -9.63 -0.78 11.08
N CYS A 71 -10.20 -0.05 10.14
CA CYS A 71 -10.29 1.42 10.15
C CYS A 71 -11.68 1.91 9.71
N ASP A 72 -12.71 1.14 10.05
CA ASP A 72 -14.13 1.37 9.77
C ASP A 72 -14.85 2.13 10.89
N PHE A 73 -14.09 2.88 11.71
CA PHE A 73 -14.59 3.67 12.83
C PHE A 73 -13.87 5.04 12.92
N PRO A 74 -14.43 6.03 13.64
CA PRO A 74 -13.79 7.34 13.86
C PRO A 74 -12.44 7.25 14.61
N PRO A 75 -11.43 8.08 14.29
CA PRO A 75 -11.50 9.30 13.48
C PRO A 75 -11.26 9.08 11.97
N TYR A 76 -11.19 7.83 11.49
CA TYR A 76 -10.94 7.55 10.08
C TYR A 76 -12.06 8.03 9.17
N GLY A 77 -11.72 8.35 7.94
CA GLY A 77 -12.66 8.90 6.96
C GLY A 77 -13.18 10.32 7.26
N ARG A 78 -12.66 11.04 8.27
CA ARG A 78 -13.12 12.40 8.62
C ARG A 78 -13.13 13.37 7.44
N ASP A 79 -12.12 13.28 6.58
CA ASP A 79 -11.91 14.16 5.43
C ASP A 79 -12.40 13.48 4.12
N PHE A 80 -13.04 12.31 4.22
CA PHE A 80 -13.55 11.52 3.11
C PHE A 80 -14.98 11.95 2.76
N VAL A 81 -15.48 11.52 1.59
CA VAL A 81 -16.83 11.85 1.15
C VAL A 81 -17.85 11.35 2.17
N GLY A 82 -18.66 12.26 2.69
CA GLY A 82 -19.65 11.96 3.74
C GLY A 82 -19.07 11.75 5.13
N ALA A 83 -17.79 12.09 5.37
CA ALA A 83 -17.09 11.90 6.66
C ALA A 83 -17.20 10.47 7.22
N LYS A 84 -17.27 9.47 6.32
CA LYS A 84 -17.54 8.07 6.66
C LYS A 84 -16.24 7.25 6.70
N PRO A 85 -15.96 6.51 7.78
CA PRO A 85 -14.87 5.55 7.79
C PRO A 85 -15.22 4.35 6.90
N THR A 86 -14.46 4.14 5.82
CA THR A 86 -14.71 3.03 4.88
C THR A 86 -13.84 1.81 5.14
N GLY A 87 -12.96 1.84 6.15
CA GLY A 87 -11.85 0.90 6.26
C GLY A 87 -10.58 1.34 5.52
N ARG A 88 -10.60 2.49 4.83
CA ARG A 88 -9.37 3.17 4.40
C ARG A 88 -8.57 3.57 5.63
N PHE A 89 -7.30 3.20 5.64
CA PHE A 89 -6.35 3.45 6.72
C PHE A 89 -5.91 4.93 6.72
N CYS A 90 -6.86 5.87 6.65
CA CYS A 90 -6.66 7.31 6.65
C CYS A 90 -7.96 8.11 6.79
N ASN A 91 -7.83 9.45 6.70
CA ASN A 91 -8.98 10.33 6.72
C ASN A 91 -9.63 10.54 5.35
N GLY A 92 -9.02 10.08 4.26
CA GLY A 92 -9.38 10.49 2.90
C GLY A 92 -9.13 9.40 1.86
N LYS A 93 -8.65 9.81 0.69
CA LYS A 93 -8.28 8.90 -0.40
C LYS A 93 -6.95 8.20 -0.13
N VAL A 94 -6.87 6.93 -0.53
CA VAL A 94 -5.62 6.14 -0.51
C VAL A 94 -4.86 6.33 -1.84
N PRO A 95 -3.56 6.01 -1.91
CA PRO A 95 -2.72 6.25 -3.10
C PRO A 95 -3.26 5.62 -4.39
N SER A 96 -3.91 4.46 -4.28
CA SER A 96 -4.56 3.78 -5.39
C SER A 96 -5.72 4.59 -5.99
N ASP A 97 -6.47 5.35 -5.18
CA ASP A 97 -7.53 6.24 -5.66
C ASP A 97 -6.95 7.34 -6.58
N PHE A 98 -5.81 7.92 -6.18
CA PHE A 98 -5.13 8.92 -6.99
C PHE A 98 -4.57 8.33 -8.28
N ALA A 99 -3.93 7.15 -8.20
CA ALA A 99 -3.43 6.44 -9.37
C ALA A 99 -4.56 6.12 -10.37
N ALA A 100 -5.71 5.62 -9.89
CA ALA A 100 -6.88 5.36 -10.72
C ALA A 100 -7.41 6.62 -11.42
N ASN A 101 -7.47 7.75 -10.71
CA ASN A 101 -7.91 9.03 -11.28
C ASN A 101 -6.95 9.50 -12.39
N ILE A 102 -5.64 9.37 -12.18
CA ILE A 102 -4.61 9.72 -13.16
C ILE A 102 -4.74 8.88 -14.43
N LEU A 103 -5.04 7.59 -14.30
CA LEU A 103 -5.28 6.69 -15.44
C LEU A 103 -6.63 6.94 -16.15
N GLY A 104 -7.46 7.86 -15.63
CA GLY A 104 -8.79 8.15 -16.17
C GLY A 104 -9.81 7.03 -15.94
N LEU A 105 -9.61 6.20 -14.90
CA LEU A 105 -10.41 5.00 -14.65
C LEU A 105 -11.61 5.25 -13.75
N LYS A 106 -11.35 5.74 -12.54
CA LYS A 106 -12.36 5.95 -11.49
C LYS A 106 -11.82 6.89 -10.41
N GLU A 107 -12.74 7.45 -9.64
CA GLU A 107 -12.38 8.33 -8.52
C GLU A 107 -11.87 7.55 -7.30
N LEU A 108 -12.48 6.40 -7.01
CA LEU A 108 -12.20 5.56 -5.86
C LEU A 108 -12.01 4.11 -6.30
N VAL A 109 -10.93 3.48 -5.87
CA VAL A 109 -10.71 2.05 -6.06
C VAL A 109 -11.45 1.30 -4.94
N PRO A 110 -12.38 0.39 -5.26
CA PRO A 110 -13.12 -0.32 -4.24
C PRO A 110 -12.34 -1.54 -3.71
N ALA A 111 -12.75 -2.02 -2.53
CA ALA A 111 -12.27 -3.27 -1.94
C ALA A 111 -12.85 -4.44 -2.73
N TYR A 112 -12.04 -5.41 -3.14
CA TYR A 112 -12.53 -6.59 -3.85
C TYR A 112 -13.54 -7.40 -3.03
N LEU A 113 -13.42 -7.40 -1.70
CA LEU A 113 -14.35 -8.11 -0.81
C LEU A 113 -15.66 -7.37 -0.54
N ASP A 114 -15.86 -6.18 -1.11
CA ASP A 114 -17.15 -5.48 -0.99
C ASP A 114 -18.24 -6.25 -1.75
N PRO A 115 -19.29 -6.75 -1.08
CA PRO A 115 -20.33 -7.57 -1.71
C PRO A 115 -21.22 -6.78 -2.67
N THR A 116 -21.11 -5.45 -2.68
CA THR A 116 -21.89 -4.57 -3.56
C THR A 116 -21.24 -4.31 -4.93
N LEU A 117 -20.04 -4.87 -5.16
CA LEU A 117 -19.32 -4.71 -6.42
C LEU A 117 -20.12 -5.19 -7.63
N THR A 118 -20.18 -4.33 -8.64
CA THR A 118 -20.72 -4.69 -9.95
C THR A 118 -19.63 -5.18 -10.88
N LEU A 119 -20.01 -5.86 -11.96
CA LEU A 119 -19.07 -6.24 -13.02
C LEU A 119 -18.33 -5.03 -13.62
N GLN A 120 -18.99 -3.86 -13.69
CA GLN A 120 -18.38 -2.63 -14.20
C GLN A 120 -17.28 -2.10 -13.26
N ASP A 121 -17.48 -2.27 -11.94
CA ASP A 121 -16.45 -1.95 -10.95
C ASP A 121 -15.24 -2.86 -11.12
N LEU A 122 -15.49 -4.17 -11.28
CA LEU A 122 -14.44 -5.15 -11.55
C LEU A 122 -13.67 -4.78 -12.83
N ALA A 123 -14.38 -4.53 -13.94
CA ALA A 123 -13.81 -4.25 -15.25
C ALA A 123 -12.84 -3.06 -15.30
N THR A 124 -12.97 -2.14 -14.35
CA THR A 124 -12.14 -0.92 -14.26
C THR A 124 -11.13 -0.97 -13.10
N GLY A 125 -11.14 -2.04 -12.31
CA GLY A 125 -10.11 -2.33 -11.31
C GLY A 125 -10.56 -2.26 -9.85
N VAL A 126 -9.89 -3.05 -9.02
CA VAL A 126 -10.18 -3.23 -7.58
C VAL A 126 -8.87 -3.32 -6.80
N SER A 127 -8.96 -3.22 -5.47
CA SER A 127 -7.85 -3.53 -4.57
C SER A 127 -8.07 -4.86 -3.87
N PHE A 128 -7.04 -5.70 -3.89
CA PHE A 128 -6.92 -6.93 -3.10
C PHE A 128 -6.14 -6.70 -1.81
N ALA A 129 -5.61 -5.48 -1.59
CA ALA A 129 -4.75 -5.16 -0.46
C ALA A 129 -5.44 -5.37 0.89
N SER A 130 -4.66 -5.70 1.90
CA SER A 130 -5.14 -5.98 3.26
C SER A 130 -4.23 -5.34 4.30
N GLY A 131 -4.81 -4.49 5.14
CA GLY A 131 -4.10 -3.86 6.25
C GLY A 131 -3.32 -4.85 7.10
N GLY A 132 -2.02 -4.58 7.32
CA GLY A 132 -1.15 -5.44 8.13
C GLY A 132 -0.48 -6.58 7.38
N SER A 133 -0.67 -6.69 6.06
CA SER A 133 0.00 -7.68 5.21
C SER A 133 1.47 -7.34 4.94
N GLY A 134 2.24 -8.35 4.52
CA GLY A 134 3.68 -8.27 4.32
C GLY A 134 4.18 -9.27 3.28
N TYR A 135 5.45 -9.15 2.88
CA TYR A 135 6.10 -10.17 2.04
C TYR A 135 6.33 -11.45 2.82
N ASP A 136 6.73 -11.34 4.08
CA ASP A 136 6.86 -12.42 5.04
C ASP A 136 5.47 -12.96 5.45
N PRO A 137 5.13 -14.23 5.16
CA PRO A 137 3.84 -14.80 5.55
C PRO A 137 3.54 -14.74 7.05
N LEU A 138 4.58 -14.66 7.89
CA LEU A 138 4.41 -14.49 9.34
C LEU A 138 3.74 -13.17 9.70
N THR A 139 3.98 -12.12 8.90
CA THR A 139 3.43 -10.78 9.11
C THR A 139 1.90 -10.79 9.06
N ALA A 140 1.33 -11.38 8.01
CA ALA A 140 -0.12 -11.49 7.87
C ALA A 140 -0.71 -12.46 8.91
N ARG A 141 -0.06 -13.61 9.14
CA ARG A 141 -0.52 -14.63 10.10
C ARG A 141 -0.67 -14.08 11.51
N GLY A 142 0.27 -13.26 11.97
CA GLY A 142 0.24 -12.70 13.32
C GLY A 142 -0.96 -11.78 13.61
N LYS A 143 -1.68 -11.34 12.57
CA LYS A 143 -2.79 -10.38 12.65
C LYS A 143 -4.11 -10.93 12.08
N SER A 144 -4.11 -12.17 11.60
CA SER A 144 -5.25 -12.81 10.92
C SER A 144 -5.78 -11.97 9.74
N VAL A 145 -4.87 -11.42 8.93
CA VAL A 145 -5.19 -10.61 7.74
C VAL A 145 -4.81 -11.36 6.47
N LEU A 146 -5.20 -10.87 5.29
CA LEU A 146 -4.89 -11.56 4.02
C LEU A 146 -3.39 -11.45 3.73
N SER A 147 -2.73 -12.60 3.57
CA SER A 147 -1.37 -12.69 3.06
C SER A 147 -1.32 -12.35 1.57
N LEU A 148 -0.14 -12.03 1.01
CA LEU A 148 -0.01 -11.83 -0.43
C LEU A 148 -0.49 -13.04 -1.26
N SER A 149 -0.32 -14.26 -0.74
CA SER A 149 -0.87 -15.46 -1.37
C SER A 149 -2.40 -15.44 -1.41
N ASP A 150 -3.06 -15.04 -0.32
CA ASP A 150 -4.52 -14.89 -0.29
C ASP A 150 -4.97 -13.80 -1.27
N GLN A 151 -4.22 -12.70 -1.39
CA GLN A 151 -4.51 -11.65 -2.36
C GLN A 151 -4.38 -12.14 -3.81
N VAL A 152 -3.44 -13.04 -4.10
CA VAL A 152 -3.33 -13.71 -5.42
C VAL A 152 -4.52 -14.63 -5.68
N GLU A 153 -5.00 -15.37 -4.67
CA GLU A 153 -6.19 -16.21 -4.84
C GLU A 153 -7.46 -15.37 -5.11
N LEU A 154 -7.61 -14.24 -4.40
CA LEU A 154 -8.67 -13.27 -4.71
C LEU A 154 -8.54 -12.71 -6.14
N PHE A 155 -7.32 -12.48 -6.61
CA PHE A 155 -7.07 -12.04 -7.98
C PHE A 155 -7.44 -13.12 -9.02
N LYS A 156 -7.17 -14.40 -8.75
CA LYS A 156 -7.61 -15.51 -9.61
C LYS A 156 -9.13 -15.63 -9.65
N GLU A 157 -9.80 -15.45 -8.51
CA GLU A 157 -11.26 -15.40 -8.44
C GLU A 157 -11.83 -14.21 -9.24
N TYR A 158 -11.24 -13.02 -9.07
CA TYR A 158 -11.57 -11.83 -9.85
C TYR A 158 -11.49 -12.11 -11.36
N LEU A 159 -10.40 -12.75 -11.81
CA LEU A 159 -10.20 -13.05 -13.22
C LEU A 159 -11.29 -13.99 -13.75
N ASN A 160 -11.70 -14.98 -12.96
CA ASN A 160 -12.80 -15.86 -13.33
C ASN A 160 -14.13 -15.11 -13.44
N LYS A 161 -14.41 -14.16 -12.54
CA LYS A 161 -15.60 -13.29 -12.63
C LYS A 161 -15.58 -12.44 -13.91
N ILE A 162 -14.43 -11.87 -14.28
CA ILE A 162 -14.28 -11.11 -15.52
C ILE A 162 -14.50 -12.01 -16.74
N ARG A 163 -13.92 -13.21 -16.78
CA ARG A 163 -14.14 -14.17 -17.87
C ARG A 163 -15.61 -14.53 -18.05
N GLN A 164 -16.30 -14.84 -16.95
CA GLN A 164 -17.71 -15.19 -16.99
C GLN A 164 -18.60 -14.02 -17.40
N GLY A 165 -18.28 -12.80 -16.95
CA GLY A 165 -19.10 -11.62 -17.21
C GLY A 165 -18.81 -10.92 -18.54
N MET A 166 -17.59 -11.01 -19.07
CA MET A 166 -17.13 -10.23 -20.23
C MET A 166 -16.47 -11.06 -21.33
N GLY A 167 -16.27 -12.36 -21.12
CA GLY A 167 -15.61 -13.26 -22.06
C GLY A 167 -14.08 -13.28 -21.94
N GLU A 168 -13.47 -14.30 -22.54
CA GLU A 168 -12.02 -14.56 -22.46
C GLU A 168 -11.18 -13.46 -23.12
N GLU A 169 -11.62 -12.89 -24.23
CA GLU A 169 -10.87 -11.84 -24.95
C GLU A 169 -10.76 -10.55 -24.12
N ALA A 170 -11.87 -10.14 -23.49
CA ALA A 170 -11.89 -9.01 -22.58
C ALA A 170 -11.03 -9.27 -21.34
N ALA A 171 -11.10 -10.48 -20.78
CA ALA A 171 -10.27 -10.89 -19.64
C ALA A 171 -8.77 -10.85 -19.98
N ALA A 172 -8.38 -11.38 -21.15
CA ALA A 172 -7.01 -11.35 -21.65
C ALA A 172 -6.50 -9.92 -21.87
N THR A 173 -7.36 -9.03 -22.38
CA THR A 173 -7.03 -7.61 -22.55
C THR A 173 -6.86 -6.91 -21.20
N ILE A 174 -7.80 -7.11 -20.27
CA ILE A 174 -7.73 -6.53 -18.93
C ILE A 174 -6.44 -6.99 -18.24
N ILE A 175 -6.13 -8.28 -18.23
CA ILE A 175 -4.98 -8.78 -17.47
C ILE A 175 -3.63 -8.31 -18.05
N SER A 176 -3.50 -8.32 -19.38
CA SER A 176 -2.23 -7.99 -20.04
C SER A 176 -1.97 -6.48 -20.19
N GLN A 177 -3.02 -5.64 -20.17
CA GLN A 177 -2.87 -4.20 -20.43
C GLN A 177 -3.16 -3.31 -19.21
N SER A 178 -3.71 -3.86 -18.13
CA SER A 178 -3.97 -3.11 -16.89
C SER A 178 -2.70 -2.74 -16.15
N ALA A 179 -2.81 -1.68 -15.34
CA ALA A 179 -1.75 -1.29 -14.42
C ALA A 179 -1.89 -2.06 -13.11
N TYR A 180 -0.78 -2.56 -12.59
CA TYR A 180 -0.69 -3.21 -11.28
C TYR A 180 0.05 -2.29 -10.33
N LEU A 181 -0.52 -2.04 -9.15
CA LEU A 181 0.09 -1.20 -8.12
C LEU A 181 0.34 -2.03 -6.85
N ILE A 182 1.60 -2.14 -6.46
CA ILE A 182 2.02 -2.95 -5.32
C ILE A 182 2.61 -2.04 -4.25
N CYS A 183 2.09 -2.13 -3.02
CA CYS A 183 2.60 -1.39 -1.87
C CYS A 183 2.57 -2.27 -0.62
N VAL A 184 3.70 -2.91 -0.30
CA VAL A 184 3.81 -3.87 0.80
C VAL A 184 5.24 -3.94 1.33
N GLY A 185 5.42 -4.47 2.54
CA GLY A 185 6.72 -4.70 3.17
C GLY A 185 7.02 -3.78 4.35
N SER A 186 6.21 -2.75 4.57
CA SER A 186 6.40 -1.83 5.72
C SER A 186 6.14 -2.54 7.04
N ASP A 187 5.13 -3.40 7.06
CA ASP A 187 4.75 -4.22 8.21
C ASP A 187 5.83 -5.26 8.57
N ASP A 188 6.51 -5.86 7.59
CA ASP A 188 7.60 -6.81 7.80
C ASP A 188 8.71 -6.20 8.66
N ILE A 189 9.15 -4.99 8.30
CA ILE A 189 10.21 -4.30 9.03
C ILE A 189 9.66 -3.74 10.36
N ALA A 190 8.64 -2.89 10.30
CA ALA A 190 8.18 -2.14 11.48
C ALA A 190 7.60 -3.06 12.56
N ASN A 191 6.81 -4.05 12.16
CA ASN A 191 6.05 -4.88 13.09
C ASN A 191 6.72 -6.24 13.29
N THR A 192 6.96 -6.99 12.22
CA THR A 192 7.45 -8.37 12.36
C THR A 192 8.91 -8.41 12.83
N TYR A 193 9.80 -7.59 12.26
CA TYR A 193 11.20 -7.58 12.64
C TYR A 193 11.49 -6.76 13.90
N PHE A 194 11.08 -5.49 13.95
CA PHE A 194 11.44 -4.60 15.05
C PHE A 194 10.51 -4.69 16.27
N SER A 195 9.20 -4.90 16.07
CA SER A 195 8.24 -4.92 17.20
C SER A 195 8.05 -6.29 17.84
N THR A 196 8.51 -7.37 17.21
CA THR A 196 8.53 -8.72 17.81
C THR A 196 9.96 -9.26 17.93
N PRO A 197 10.23 -10.22 18.84
CA PRO A 197 11.55 -10.85 18.92
C PRO A 197 11.75 -11.95 17.87
N THR A 198 10.67 -12.54 17.33
CA THR A 198 10.71 -13.81 16.59
C THR A 198 11.67 -13.80 15.40
N ARG A 199 11.62 -12.79 14.53
CA ARG A 199 12.53 -12.75 13.37
C ARG A 199 13.95 -12.35 13.75
N ARG A 200 14.15 -11.48 14.74
CA ARG A 200 15.48 -11.06 15.21
C ARG A 200 16.29 -12.17 15.87
N LEU A 201 15.64 -13.23 16.36
CA LEU A 201 16.33 -14.41 16.88
C LEU A 201 16.96 -15.29 15.79
N HIS A 202 16.51 -15.17 14.55
CA HIS A 202 16.93 -16.06 13.46
C HIS A 202 17.60 -15.33 12.28
N TYR A 203 17.36 -14.02 12.15
CA TYR A 203 17.84 -13.22 11.04
C TYR A 203 18.41 -11.91 11.56
N ASP A 204 19.59 -11.54 11.09
CA ASP A 204 20.00 -10.15 11.11
C ASP A 204 19.26 -9.34 10.02
N ILE A 205 19.51 -8.03 9.95
CA ILE A 205 18.82 -7.14 9.01
C ILE A 205 19.12 -7.55 7.56
N ASN A 206 20.35 -7.96 7.27
CA ASN A 206 20.73 -8.34 5.91
C ASN A 206 20.00 -9.62 5.48
N ALA A 207 20.06 -10.67 6.30
CA ALA A 207 19.41 -11.94 6.02
C ALA A 207 17.88 -11.82 5.99
N TYR A 208 17.28 -10.96 6.84
CA TYR A 208 15.84 -10.74 6.80
C TYR A 208 15.40 -10.01 5.54
N THR A 209 16.15 -8.99 5.11
CA THR A 209 15.85 -8.29 3.85
C THR A 209 16.11 -9.16 2.62
N ASP A 210 17.03 -10.13 2.68
CA ASP A 210 17.16 -11.18 1.65
C ASP A 210 15.94 -12.11 1.60
N LEU A 211 15.41 -12.48 2.76
CA LEU A 211 14.17 -13.27 2.85
C LEU A 211 12.99 -12.51 2.23
N MET A 212 12.82 -11.23 2.58
CA MET A 212 11.78 -10.38 1.98
C MET A 212 11.95 -10.25 0.46
N ALA A 213 13.18 -10.04 -0.03
CA ALA A 213 13.45 -9.91 -1.46
C ALA A 213 13.12 -11.20 -2.25
N ARG A 214 13.39 -12.38 -1.66
CA ARG A 214 12.97 -13.66 -2.25
C ARG A 214 11.45 -13.78 -2.34
N TYR A 215 10.72 -13.45 -1.27
CA TYR A 215 9.26 -13.45 -1.30
C TYR A 215 8.71 -12.45 -2.32
N ALA A 216 9.30 -11.26 -2.43
CA ALA A 216 8.93 -10.28 -3.43
C ALA A 216 9.13 -10.81 -4.86
N SER A 217 10.28 -11.42 -5.14
CA SER A 217 10.56 -12.05 -6.44
C SER A 217 9.52 -13.12 -6.78
N THR A 218 9.22 -14.03 -5.86
CA THR A 218 8.21 -15.08 -6.07
C THR A 218 6.83 -14.50 -6.34
N PHE A 219 6.44 -13.46 -5.60
CA PHE A 219 5.14 -12.81 -5.78
C PHE A 219 5.01 -12.15 -7.17
N TYR A 220 6.04 -11.44 -7.63
CA TYR A 220 6.02 -10.80 -8.94
C TYR A 220 6.05 -11.80 -10.09
N GLU A 221 6.83 -12.88 -9.97
CA GLU A 221 6.81 -13.99 -10.92
C GLU A 221 5.41 -14.61 -11.03
N GLU A 222 4.72 -14.81 -9.90
CA GLU A 222 3.37 -15.36 -9.92
C GLU A 222 2.38 -14.40 -10.60
N LEU A 223 2.44 -13.09 -10.32
CA LEU A 223 1.59 -12.11 -11.03
C LEU A 223 1.85 -12.13 -12.55
N TYR A 224 3.13 -12.17 -12.95
CA TYR A 224 3.53 -12.27 -14.35
C TYR A 224 3.01 -13.55 -15.01
N ARG A 225 3.14 -14.70 -14.34
CA ARG A 225 2.66 -16.02 -14.80
C ARG A 225 1.15 -16.04 -15.01
N ILE A 226 0.38 -15.34 -14.17
CA ILE A 226 -1.07 -15.22 -14.31
C ILE A 226 -1.43 -14.32 -15.51
N GLY A 227 -0.60 -13.33 -15.85
CA GLY A 227 -0.77 -12.51 -17.04
C GLY A 227 -0.45 -11.01 -16.87
N ALA A 228 -0.02 -10.58 -15.68
CA ALA A 228 0.32 -9.19 -15.43
C ALA A 228 1.54 -8.76 -16.29
N ARG A 229 1.49 -7.55 -16.85
CA ARG A 229 2.60 -7.01 -17.68
C ARG A 229 3.04 -5.60 -17.33
N ARG A 230 2.31 -4.85 -16.50
CA ARG A 230 2.65 -3.47 -16.15
C ARG A 230 2.59 -3.29 -14.64
N ILE A 231 3.71 -3.54 -13.97
CA ILE A 231 3.79 -3.70 -12.52
C ILE A 231 4.58 -2.53 -11.92
N GLY A 232 3.87 -1.63 -11.24
CA GLY A 232 4.46 -0.54 -10.47
C GLY A 232 4.56 -0.89 -8.99
N VAL A 233 5.76 -0.80 -8.42
CA VAL A 233 6.05 -1.21 -7.05
C VAL A 233 6.56 -0.03 -6.24
N LEU A 234 5.86 0.30 -5.15
CA LEU A 234 6.28 1.34 -4.22
C LEU A 234 7.43 0.81 -3.35
N SER A 235 8.50 1.60 -3.25
CA SER A 235 9.55 1.36 -2.26
C SER A 235 9.00 1.53 -0.84
N LEU A 236 9.67 0.95 0.14
CA LEU A 236 9.38 1.24 1.54
C LEU A 236 9.64 2.71 1.85
N PRO A 237 8.82 3.34 2.71
CA PRO A 237 9.07 4.69 3.22
C PRO A 237 10.22 4.69 4.23
N PRO A 238 10.64 5.86 4.76
CA PRO A 238 11.55 5.92 5.91
C PRO A 238 10.88 5.35 7.17
N ILE A 239 10.94 4.02 7.33
CA ILE A 239 10.26 3.25 8.38
C ILE A 239 10.62 3.75 9.79
N GLY A 240 11.88 4.09 10.03
CA GLY A 240 12.32 4.62 11.32
C GLY A 240 11.69 5.96 11.70
N CYS A 241 11.17 6.71 10.72
CA CYS A 241 10.47 7.97 10.93
C CYS A 241 8.96 7.81 11.15
N LEU A 242 8.42 6.60 11.07
CA LEU A 242 7.06 6.31 11.49
C LEU A 242 6.92 6.60 12.98
N PRO A 243 5.80 7.18 13.45
CA PRO A 243 5.70 7.61 14.85
C PRO A 243 5.76 6.46 15.85
N SER A 244 5.32 5.25 15.50
CA SER A 244 5.54 4.07 16.37
C SER A 244 7.03 3.76 16.51
N GLN A 245 7.79 3.81 15.41
CA GLN A 245 9.22 3.52 15.39
C GLN A 245 10.02 4.62 16.07
N ARG A 246 9.58 5.89 15.94
CA ARG A 246 10.11 7.01 16.73
C ARG A 246 9.85 6.85 18.22
N THR A 247 8.68 6.33 18.59
CA THR A 247 8.31 6.10 19.99
C THR A 247 9.11 4.96 20.60
N SER A 248 9.24 3.84 19.88
CA SER A 248 9.89 2.63 20.40
C SER A 248 11.41 2.59 20.22
N GLY A 249 11.94 3.21 19.15
CA GLY A 249 13.35 3.13 18.76
C GLY A 249 14.05 4.48 18.58
N GLY A 250 13.35 5.60 18.80
CA GLY A 250 13.89 6.95 18.61
C GLY A 250 14.58 7.58 19.83
N GLY A 251 14.70 6.84 20.94
CA GLY A 251 15.24 7.34 22.20
C GLY A 251 14.39 8.43 22.86
N PRO A 252 14.92 9.15 23.87
CA PRO A 252 14.18 10.17 24.62
C PRO A 252 13.60 11.29 23.75
N ASN A 253 14.30 11.64 22.66
CA ASN A 253 13.89 12.70 21.74
C ASN A 253 12.88 12.24 20.67
N ARG A 254 12.52 10.94 20.66
CA ARG A 254 11.69 10.32 19.62
C ARG A 254 12.18 10.68 18.22
N SER A 255 13.48 10.60 18.00
CA SER A 255 14.11 10.76 16.68
C SER A 255 13.73 9.61 15.75
N CYS A 256 14.07 9.70 14.46
CA CYS A 256 13.91 8.54 13.59
C CYS A 256 14.83 7.40 14.04
N SER A 257 14.32 6.16 14.04
CA SER A 257 15.14 4.97 14.30
C SER A 257 16.09 4.71 13.12
N ASN A 258 17.40 4.83 13.37
CA ASN A 258 18.42 4.61 12.34
C ASN A 258 18.42 3.17 11.83
N SER A 259 18.33 2.18 12.72
CA SER A 259 18.35 0.77 12.33
C SER A 259 17.13 0.39 11.47
N SER A 260 15.96 0.93 11.77
CA SER A 260 14.75 0.70 10.98
C SER A 260 14.82 1.38 9.60
N ASN A 261 15.41 2.58 9.52
CA ASN A 261 15.67 3.24 8.25
C ASN A 261 16.71 2.51 7.40
N GLN A 262 17.79 2.02 8.03
CA GLN A 262 18.82 1.21 7.35
C GLN A 262 18.22 -0.08 6.79
N ALA A 263 17.38 -0.78 7.56
CA ALA A 263 16.67 -1.96 7.08
C ALA A 263 15.78 -1.66 5.87
N ALA A 264 15.03 -0.54 5.91
CA ALA A 264 14.18 -0.12 4.80
C ALA A 264 14.99 0.22 3.54
N GLN A 265 16.10 0.95 3.68
CA GLN A 265 16.98 1.28 2.55
C GLN A 265 17.65 0.04 1.95
N LEU A 266 18.12 -0.88 2.80
CA LEU A 266 18.72 -2.12 2.36
C LEU A 266 17.71 -2.99 1.58
N PHE A 267 16.49 -3.13 2.11
CA PHE A 267 15.43 -3.82 1.39
C PHE A 267 15.09 -3.12 0.07
N ASN A 268 14.96 -1.80 0.05
CA ASN A 268 14.68 -1.04 -1.16
C ASN A 268 15.74 -1.24 -2.25
N SER A 269 17.02 -1.30 -1.87
CA SER A 269 18.10 -1.63 -2.80
C SER A 269 17.95 -3.04 -3.38
N LYS A 270 17.62 -4.03 -2.55
CA LYS A 270 17.39 -5.41 -2.99
C LYS A 270 16.14 -5.55 -3.86
N LEU A 271 15.08 -4.83 -3.50
CA LEU A 271 13.84 -4.78 -4.28
C LEU A 271 14.09 -4.19 -5.67
N SER A 272 14.85 -3.10 -5.78
CA SER A 272 15.24 -2.54 -7.09
C SER A 272 15.98 -3.59 -7.93
N ALA A 273 16.96 -4.30 -7.33
CA ALA A 273 17.69 -5.35 -8.02
C ALA A 273 16.80 -6.53 -8.47
N VAL A 274 15.81 -6.91 -7.66
CA VAL A 274 14.80 -7.93 -8.04
C VAL A 274 14.00 -7.46 -9.26
N LEU A 275 13.50 -6.22 -9.25
CA LEU A 275 12.71 -5.68 -10.37
C LEU A 275 13.55 -5.52 -11.65
N ASP A 276 14.81 -5.13 -11.52
CA ASP A 276 15.76 -5.06 -12.65
C ASP A 276 16.02 -6.44 -13.23
N SER A 277 16.15 -7.46 -12.38
CA SER A 277 16.32 -8.85 -12.83
C SER A 277 15.08 -9.34 -13.57
N LEU A 278 13.88 -9.10 -13.01
CA LEU A 278 12.61 -9.50 -13.62
C LEU A 278 12.39 -8.82 -14.97
N SER A 279 12.74 -7.53 -15.09
CA SER A 279 12.65 -6.78 -16.35
C SER A 279 13.57 -7.35 -17.45
N LYS A 280 14.72 -7.94 -17.07
CA LYS A 280 15.62 -8.60 -18.02
C LYS A 280 15.13 -9.99 -18.42
N THR A 281 14.55 -10.74 -17.49
CA THR A 281 14.03 -12.09 -17.73
C THR A 281 12.72 -12.08 -18.52
N HIS A 282 11.88 -11.05 -18.33
CA HIS A 282 10.55 -10.93 -18.93
C HIS A 282 10.45 -9.65 -19.78
N PRO A 283 11.04 -9.62 -20.99
CA PRO A 283 11.13 -8.42 -21.80
C PRO A 283 9.78 -7.92 -22.33
N ASP A 284 8.72 -8.74 -22.27
CA ASP A 284 7.34 -8.38 -22.59
C ASP A 284 6.60 -7.73 -21.41
N ALA A 285 7.20 -7.66 -20.22
CA ALA A 285 6.66 -7.03 -19.03
C ALA A 285 7.49 -5.80 -18.60
N LEU A 286 6.78 -4.80 -18.06
CA LEU A 286 7.33 -3.60 -17.48
C LEU A 286 7.23 -3.68 -15.95
N PHE A 287 8.37 -3.69 -15.27
CA PHE A 287 8.45 -3.48 -13.83
C PHE A 287 8.99 -2.09 -13.53
N VAL A 288 8.28 -1.31 -12.72
CA VAL A 288 8.64 0.07 -12.38
C VAL A 288 8.85 0.17 -10.88
N TYR A 289 10.06 0.53 -10.48
CA TYR A 289 10.37 0.92 -9.11
C TYR A 289 9.92 2.37 -8.86
N LEU A 290 9.07 2.58 -7.86
CA LEU A 290 8.54 3.88 -7.47
C LEU A 290 9.17 4.31 -6.14
N ASP A 291 10.14 5.21 -6.21
CA ASP A 291 10.90 5.70 -5.06
C ASP A 291 10.05 6.63 -4.16
N VAL A 292 9.45 6.04 -3.15
CA VAL A 292 8.70 6.75 -2.09
C VAL A 292 9.64 7.20 -0.97
N TYR A 293 10.73 6.46 -0.73
CA TYR A 293 11.65 6.72 0.37
C TYR A 293 12.25 8.12 0.29
N ASN A 294 12.88 8.45 -0.84
CA ASN A 294 13.58 9.73 -0.99
C ASN A 294 12.60 10.90 -1.07
N ARG A 295 11.41 10.67 -1.68
CA ARG A 295 10.35 11.67 -1.75
C ARG A 295 9.84 12.05 -0.36
N LEU A 296 9.55 11.07 0.48
CA LEU A 296 9.13 11.33 1.87
C LEU A 296 10.23 11.92 2.72
N THR A 297 11.46 11.43 2.56
CA THR A 297 12.62 11.99 3.26
C THR A 297 12.82 13.47 2.93
N SER A 298 12.64 13.86 1.66
CA SER A 298 12.71 15.27 1.25
C SER A 298 11.61 16.13 1.90
N ILE A 299 10.38 15.61 2.01
CA ILE A 299 9.26 16.29 2.68
C ILE A 299 9.55 16.47 4.17
N ILE A 300 10.03 15.42 4.84
CA ILE A 300 10.34 15.43 6.28
C ILE A 300 11.43 16.46 6.60
N HIS A 301 12.46 16.58 5.75
CA HIS A 301 13.55 17.53 5.97
C HIS A 301 13.24 18.96 5.49
N ASN A 302 12.22 19.15 4.63
CA ASN A 302 11.87 20.45 4.07
C ASN A 302 10.38 20.81 4.26
N PRO A 303 9.83 20.74 5.49
CA PRO A 303 8.39 20.85 5.72
C PRO A 303 7.82 22.21 5.30
N ILE A 304 8.59 23.30 5.36
CA ILE A 304 8.12 24.64 4.94
C ILE A 304 7.89 24.71 3.44
N ARG A 305 8.79 24.12 2.64
CA ARG A 305 8.70 24.11 1.18
C ARG A 305 7.43 23.42 0.70
N TYR A 306 7.13 22.28 1.30
CA TYR A 306 5.94 21.51 0.98
C TYR A 306 4.70 22.04 1.72
N GLY A 307 4.87 22.67 2.89
CA GLY A 307 3.83 23.29 3.75
C GLY A 307 2.92 24.28 3.03
N LYS A 308 3.50 25.09 2.13
CA LYS A 308 2.74 26.04 1.30
C LYS A 308 1.89 25.33 0.25
N GLN A 309 2.34 24.18 -0.27
CA GLN A 309 1.54 23.31 -1.14
C GLN A 309 0.43 22.60 -0.34
N PHE A 310 0.69 22.22 0.91
CA PHE A 310 -0.33 21.64 1.81
C PHE A 310 -1.46 22.60 2.16
N HIS A 311 -1.16 23.88 2.40
CA HIS A 311 -2.20 24.92 2.62
C HIS A 311 -3.07 25.14 1.38
N GLN A 312 -2.51 25.05 0.16
CA GLN A 312 -3.30 25.19 -1.07
C GLN A 312 -4.17 23.96 -1.38
N VAL A 313 -3.76 22.76 -0.98
CA VAL A 313 -4.51 21.50 -1.23
C VAL A 313 -5.67 21.29 -0.22
N LEU A 314 -5.55 21.84 0.99
CA LEU A 314 -6.60 21.75 2.03
C LEU A 314 -7.68 22.86 1.94
N ILE A 315 -7.47 23.89 1.11
CA ILE A 315 -8.40 25.03 0.97
C ILE A 315 -9.00 25.06 -0.45
N PRO A 316 -9.92 24.15 -0.75
CA PRO A 316 -11.07 24.58 -1.57
C PRO A 316 -12.33 24.84 -0.75
N LYS A 317 -12.34 24.59 0.57
CA LYS A 317 -13.56 24.70 1.40
C LYS A 317 -13.49 25.54 2.67
N TYR A 318 -12.38 26.22 2.96
CA TYR A 318 -12.29 27.14 4.11
C TYR A 318 -12.48 28.63 3.74
N GLN A 319 -13.28 28.91 2.70
CA GLN A 319 -13.88 30.23 2.46
C GLN A 319 -15.31 30.08 1.93
N ARG A 320 -16.23 29.72 2.82
CA ARG A 320 -17.65 30.13 2.80
C ARG A 320 -18.33 29.58 4.05
N GLY A 321 -18.68 30.48 4.96
CA GLY A 321 -19.28 30.20 6.27
C GLY A 321 -18.61 31.04 7.32
#